data_AF-A0A9W6YW26-F1
#
_entry.id   AF-A0A9W6YW26-F1
#
_cell.length_a   1.000
_cell.length_b   1.000
_cell.length_c   1.000
_cell.angle_alpha   90.00
_cell.angle_beta   90.00
_cell.angle_gamma   90.00
#
_symmetry.space_group_name_H-M   'P 1'
#
loop_
_entity.id
_entity.type
_entity.pdbx_description
1 polymer ?
#
loop_
_entity_poly.entity_id
_entity_poly.type
_entity_poly.pdbx_seq_one_letter_code
_entity_poly.pdbx_strand_id
1 'polypeptide(L)'
;MCIFFQLYYVSFGLLIVYAAPDLPSANVLFGLLFSFIIAFCGVVQNPYLLPGFWKFMWRLSPLTYFVESSVGILLHDRPVVCSANEMNYLNPTEGLSCGEFLEDYFKSASGYVDNPNDYSNCGVCPYSFGDDYLKTVGMSYSHRWRNIGFFCAYIIFNVFAMLTLYWTFRVKRFSFDLKSLLPKKKNNN
;
A
#
# COMPACT_ATOMS: atom_id res chain seq x y z
N MET A 1 7.38 -2.22 12.54
CA MET A 1 6.83 -2.53 11.21
C MET A 1 7.63 -3.57 10.46
N CYS A 2 8.95 -3.40 10.30
CA CYS A 2 9.79 -4.35 9.55
C CYS A 2 9.69 -5.81 10.06
N ILE A 3 9.65 -6.02 11.38
CA ILE A 3 9.46 -7.35 11.97
C ILE A 3 8.11 -7.96 11.58
N PHE A 4 7.01 -7.19 11.67
CA PHE A 4 5.68 -7.66 11.29
C PHE A 4 5.58 -7.96 9.79
N PHE A 5 6.23 -7.16 8.94
CA PHE A 5 6.32 -7.43 7.51
C PHE A 5 7.08 -8.73 7.22
N GLN A 6 8.19 -8.98 7.91
CA GLN A 6 8.95 -10.23 7.76
C GLN A 6 8.12 -11.44 8.19
N LEU A 7 7.41 -11.37 9.31
CA LEU A 7 6.51 -12.42 9.78
C LEU A 7 5.36 -12.67 8.78
N TYR A 8 4.78 -11.61 8.23
CA TYR A 8 3.78 -11.71 7.18
C TYR A 8 4.35 -12.41 5.93
N TYR A 9 5.52 -11.99 5.45
CA TYR A 9 6.16 -12.55 4.26
C TYR A 9 6.41 -14.06 4.41
N VAL A 10 6.94 -14.48 5.56
CA VAL A 10 7.17 -15.90 5.86
C VAL A 10 5.84 -16.66 5.95
N SER A 11 4.83 -16.13 6.66
CA SER A 11 3.52 -16.80 6.77
C SER A 11 2.82 -16.96 5.42
N PHE A 12 2.95 -15.96 4.53
CA PHE A 12 2.38 -15.98 3.19
C PHE A 12 3.10 -16.99 2.29
N GLY A 13 4.43 -17.05 2.36
CA GLY A 13 5.22 -18.06 1.66
C GLY A 13 4.84 -19.48 2.10
N LEU A 14 4.69 -19.71 3.41
CA LEU A 14 4.25 -21.01 3.93
C LEU A 14 2.87 -21.39 3.41
N LEU A 15 1.90 -20.46 3.43
CA LEU A 15 0.56 -20.71 2.89
C LEU A 15 0.59 -21.21 1.44
N ILE A 16 1.41 -20.60 0.59
CA ILE A 16 1.52 -20.96 -0.82
C ILE A 16 2.23 -22.31 -1.00
N VAL A 17 3.30 -22.55 -0.25
CA VAL A 17 4.04 -23.83 -0.29
C VAL A 17 3.14 -25.01 0.09
N TYR A 18 2.28 -24.85 1.09
CA TYR A 18 1.33 -25.91 1.50
C TYR A 18 0.12 -26.04 0.56
N ALA A 19 -0.18 -25.01 -0.24
CA ALA A 19 -1.23 -25.07 -1.27
C ALA A 19 -0.76 -25.76 -2.57
N ALA A 20 0.52 -25.63 -2.89
CA ALA A 20 1.08 -26.12 -4.15
C ALA A 20 1.44 -27.63 -4.10
N PRO A 21 1.34 -28.35 -5.23
CA PRO A 21 1.72 -29.76 -5.30
C PRO A 21 3.25 -29.99 -5.30
N ASP A 22 4.02 -29.00 -5.77
CA ASP A 22 5.48 -29.04 -5.92
C ASP A 22 6.12 -27.66 -5.67
N LEU A 23 7.42 -27.66 -5.35
CA LEU A 23 8.19 -26.43 -5.03
C LEU A 23 8.31 -25.46 -6.23
N PRO A 24 8.62 -25.91 -7.46
CA PRO A 24 8.66 -25.04 -8.63
C PRO A 24 7.35 -24.27 -8.86
N SER A 25 6.22 -24.97 -8.82
CA SER A 25 4.89 -24.36 -8.96
C SER A 25 4.59 -23.36 -7.85
N ALA A 26 4.99 -23.66 -6.60
CA ALA A 26 4.85 -22.75 -5.47
C ALA A 26 5.59 -21.43 -5.69
N ASN A 27 6.81 -21.49 -6.23
CA ASN A 27 7.62 -20.31 -6.49
C ASN A 27 7.01 -19.40 -7.56
N VAL A 28 6.47 -19.98 -8.63
CA VAL A 28 5.77 -19.21 -9.69
C VAL A 28 4.51 -18.54 -9.13
N LEU A 29 3.70 -19.28 -8.35
CA LEU A 29 2.49 -18.73 -7.74
C LEU A 29 2.82 -17.62 -6.73
N PHE A 30 3.87 -17.81 -5.94
CA PHE A 30 4.37 -16.79 -5.01
C PHE A 30 4.78 -15.52 -5.75
N GLY A 31 5.61 -15.64 -6.79
CA GLY A 31 6.05 -14.51 -7.61
C GLY A 31 4.87 -13.76 -8.22
N LEU A 32 3.89 -14.47 -8.78
CA LEU A 32 2.69 -13.88 -9.36
C LEU A 32 1.89 -13.10 -8.33
N LEU A 33 1.50 -13.74 -7.21
CA LEU A 33 0.67 -13.11 -6.19
C LEU A 33 1.39 -11.95 -5.51
N PHE A 34 2.68 -12.10 -5.21
CA PHE A 34 3.48 -11.03 -4.61
C PHE A 34 3.64 -9.83 -5.57
N SER A 35 3.78 -10.08 -6.87
CA SER A 35 3.77 -9.02 -7.89
C SER A 35 2.46 -8.24 -7.89
N PHE A 36 1.31 -8.90 -7.74
CA PHE A 36 0.03 -8.22 -7.59
C PHE A 36 -0.02 -7.35 -6.32
N ILE A 37 0.47 -7.86 -5.19
CA ILE A 37 0.49 -7.10 -3.93
C ILE A 37 1.33 -5.82 -4.08
N ILE A 38 2.50 -5.91 -4.74
CA ILE A 38 3.35 -4.74 -5.01
C ILE A 38 2.68 -3.77 -5.97
N ALA A 39 2.12 -4.24 -7.08
CA ALA A 39 1.50 -3.37 -8.09
C ALA A 39 0.37 -2.51 -7.50
N PHE A 40 -0.37 -3.04 -6.54
CA PHE A 40 -1.52 -2.36 -5.92
C PHE A 40 -1.22 -1.74 -4.54
N CYS A 41 0.04 -1.55 -4.15
CA CYS A 41 0.41 -0.95 -2.86
C CYS A 41 0.15 0.58 -2.75
N GLY A 42 -0.24 1.23 -3.86
CA GLY A 42 -0.56 2.67 -3.89
C GLY A 42 0.65 3.61 -4.08
N VAL A 43 1.88 3.08 -4.10
CA VAL A 43 3.10 3.88 -4.35
C VAL A 43 3.27 4.24 -5.81
N VAL A 44 3.11 3.28 -6.72
CA VAL A 44 3.29 3.49 -8.16
C VAL A 44 2.12 4.27 -8.75
N GLN A 45 0.91 4.03 -8.26
CA GLN A 45 -0.30 4.69 -8.72
C GLN A 45 -1.16 5.06 -7.52
N ASN A 46 -1.41 6.36 -7.36
CA ASN A 46 -2.19 6.90 -6.27
C ASN A 46 -3.65 6.36 -6.33
N PRO A 47 -4.25 5.88 -5.23
CA PRO A 47 -5.64 5.38 -5.17
C PRO A 47 -6.71 6.28 -5.81
N TYR A 48 -6.49 7.60 -5.93
CA TYR A 48 -7.40 8.50 -6.64
C TYR A 48 -7.47 8.26 -8.15
N LEU A 49 -6.38 7.77 -8.75
CA LEU A 49 -6.24 7.50 -10.19
C LEU A 49 -6.63 6.07 -10.57
N LEU A 50 -6.94 5.19 -9.61
CA LEU A 50 -7.36 3.82 -9.90
C LEU A 50 -8.86 3.76 -10.27
N PRO A 51 -9.22 2.98 -11.31
CA PRO A 51 -10.62 2.67 -11.60
C PRO A 51 -11.31 2.06 -10.37
N GLY A 52 -12.58 2.39 -10.15
CA GLY A 52 -13.31 2.03 -8.93
C GLY A 52 -13.23 0.54 -8.54
N PHE A 53 -13.21 -0.36 -9.53
CA PHE A 53 -13.06 -1.80 -9.32
C PHE A 53 -11.77 -2.18 -8.58
N TRP A 54 -10.64 -1.56 -8.94
CA TRP A 54 -9.32 -1.90 -8.37
C TRP A 54 -9.07 -1.28 -6.99
N LYS A 55 -9.95 -0.39 -6.51
CA LYS A 55 -9.85 0.18 -5.16
C LYS A 55 -9.97 -0.88 -4.06
N PHE A 56 -10.67 -1.98 -4.33
CA PHE A 56 -10.71 -3.12 -3.41
C PHE A 56 -9.33 -3.77 -3.23
N MET A 57 -8.61 -3.98 -4.34
CA MET A 57 -7.28 -4.61 -4.32
C MET A 57 -6.28 -3.77 -3.53
N TRP A 58 -6.34 -2.44 -3.68
CA TRP A 58 -5.53 -1.50 -2.90
C TRP A 58 -5.77 -1.64 -1.38
N ARG A 59 -7.03 -1.80 -0.94
CA ARG A 59 -7.37 -2.02 0.48
C ARG A 59 -6.95 -3.40 0.99
N LEU A 60 -6.94 -4.40 0.12
CA LEU A 60 -6.55 -5.76 0.47
C LEU A 60 -5.03 -5.95 0.49
N SER A 61 -4.26 -5.09 -0.19
CA SER A 61 -2.81 -5.20 -0.26
C SER A 61 -2.16 -4.85 1.09
N PRO A 62 -1.48 -5.80 1.76
CA PRO A 62 -0.79 -5.51 3.02
C PRO A 62 0.36 -4.50 2.84
N LEU A 63 0.94 -4.42 1.65
CA LEU A 63 2.02 -3.46 1.36
C LEU A 63 1.56 -2.01 1.47
N THR A 64 0.28 -1.71 1.19
CA THR A 64 -0.31 -0.37 1.40
C THR A 64 -0.13 0.07 2.85
N TYR A 65 -0.46 -0.79 3.81
CA TYR A 65 -0.36 -0.47 5.24
C TYR A 65 1.09 -0.39 5.72
N PHE A 66 2.00 -1.18 5.12
CA PHE A 66 3.43 -1.11 5.41
C PHE A 66 4.03 0.22 4.99
N VAL A 67 3.73 0.67 3.76
CA VAL A 67 4.22 1.95 3.24
C VAL A 67 3.64 3.10 4.05
N GLU A 68 2.33 3.11 4.29
CA GLU A 68 1.67 4.15 5.09
C GLU A 68 2.31 4.31 6.47
N SER A 69 2.60 3.20 7.14
CA SER A 69 3.26 3.24 8.45
C SER A 69 4.72 3.65 8.39
N SER A 70 5.47 3.21 7.37
CA SER A 70 6.90 3.49 7.26
C SER A 70 7.15 4.94 6.87
N VAL A 71 6.45 5.43 5.85
CA VAL A 71 6.52 6.83 5.40
C VAL A 71 5.92 7.75 6.47
N GLY A 72 4.82 7.33 7.09
CA GLY A 72 4.19 8.07 8.20
C GLY A 72 5.12 8.29 9.39
N ILE A 73 5.93 7.30 9.77
CA ILE A 73 6.92 7.46 10.85
C ILE A 73 8.11 8.32 10.41
N LEU A 74 8.52 8.20 9.14
CA LEU A 74 9.69 8.90 8.62
C LEU A 74 9.47 10.43 8.49
N LEU A 75 8.30 10.83 8.01
CA LEU A 75 7.96 12.23 7.69
C LEU A 75 7.29 12.99 8.85
N HIS A 76 6.87 12.29 9.91
CA HIS A 76 6.20 12.92 11.03
C HIS A 76 7.08 13.98 11.70
N ASP A 77 6.52 15.19 11.92
CA ASP A 77 7.20 16.35 12.52
C ASP A 77 8.52 16.74 11.84
N ARG A 78 8.72 16.37 10.56
CA ARG A 78 9.89 16.80 9.80
C ARG A 78 9.61 18.14 9.11
N PRO A 79 10.38 19.21 9.41
CA PRO A 79 10.25 20.47 8.70
C PRO A 79 10.71 20.29 7.25
N VAL A 80 9.91 20.79 6.31
CA VAL A 80 10.22 20.79 4.88
C VAL A 80 10.89 22.10 4.55
N VAL A 81 12.08 22.03 3.95
CA VAL A 81 12.80 23.20 3.43
C VAL A 81 12.91 23.02 1.92
N CYS A 82 12.08 23.74 1.17
CA CYS A 82 12.09 23.70 -0.29
C CYS A 82 13.41 24.25 -0.85
N SER A 83 13.99 23.55 -1.83
CA SER A 83 15.06 24.10 -2.67
C SER A 83 14.52 25.08 -3.71
N ALA A 84 15.37 25.92 -4.31
CA ALA A 84 14.97 26.87 -5.36
C ALA A 84 14.23 26.18 -6.54
N ASN A 85 14.56 24.93 -6.86
CA ASN A 85 13.88 24.17 -7.93
C ASN A 85 12.51 23.59 -7.51
N GLU A 86 12.22 23.51 -6.21
CA GLU A 86 10.97 22.97 -5.67
C GLU A 86 9.97 24.08 -5.30
N MET A 87 10.44 25.32 -5.27
CA MET A 87 9.61 26.50 -5.07
C MET A 87 8.74 26.75 -6.29
N ASN A 88 7.48 27.09 -6.04
CA ASN A 88 6.59 27.58 -7.08
C ASN A 88 6.73 29.10 -7.15
N TYR A 89 7.27 29.58 -8.26
CA TYR A 89 7.43 31.02 -8.50
C TYR A 89 6.15 31.61 -9.08
N LEU A 90 5.60 32.59 -8.37
CA LEU A 90 4.37 33.29 -8.73
C LEU A 90 4.66 34.80 -8.77
N ASN A 91 4.00 35.51 -9.68
CA ASN A 91 4.05 36.97 -9.73
C ASN A 91 2.74 37.53 -9.17
N PRO A 92 2.79 38.40 -8.13
CA PRO A 92 1.60 38.98 -7.54
C PRO A 92 0.98 40.01 -8.50
N THR A 93 -0.32 40.26 -8.35
CA THR A 93 -1.01 41.36 -9.04
C THR A 93 -0.47 42.72 -8.59
N GLU A 94 -0.42 43.71 -9.49
CA GLU A 94 0.24 45.00 -9.26
C GLU A 94 -0.16 45.65 -7.93
N GLY A 95 0.85 45.96 -7.09
CA GLY A 95 0.70 46.71 -5.85
C GLY A 95 0.62 45.91 -4.55
N LEU A 96 0.59 44.57 -4.61
CA LEU A 96 0.58 43.69 -3.43
C LEU A 96 1.94 43.06 -3.18
N SER A 97 2.32 42.92 -1.90
CA SER A 97 3.49 42.11 -1.51
C SER A 97 3.20 40.61 -1.66
N CYS A 98 4.24 39.78 -1.83
CA CYS A 98 4.11 38.32 -1.88
C CYS A 98 3.33 37.76 -0.67
N GLY A 99 3.57 38.31 0.53
CA GLY A 99 2.88 37.91 1.75
C GLY A 99 1.39 38.22 1.73
N GLU A 100 1.02 39.45 1.34
CA GLU A 100 -0.39 39.89 1.28
C GLU A 100 -1.16 39.13 0.19
N PHE A 101 -0.54 38.90 -0.97
CA PHE A 101 -1.18 38.18 -2.07
C PHE A 101 -1.51 36.72 -1.70
N LEU A 102 -0.67 36.09 -0.87
CA LEU A 102 -0.79 34.68 -0.50
C LEU A 102 -1.49 34.46 0.85
N GLU A 103 -1.81 35.52 1.59
CA GLU A 103 -2.48 35.41 2.89
C GLU A 103 -3.78 34.62 2.79
N ASP A 104 -4.60 34.90 1.78
CA ASP A 104 -5.85 34.18 1.53
C ASP A 104 -5.63 32.72 1.10
N TYR A 105 -4.52 32.44 0.41
CA TYR A 105 -4.15 31.07 0.03
C TYR A 105 -3.80 30.23 1.27
N PHE A 106 -2.97 30.76 2.17
CA PHE A 106 -2.54 30.08 3.39
C PHE A 106 -3.63 29.95 4.47
N LYS A 107 -4.79 30.59 4.32
CA LYS A 107 -5.97 30.28 5.14
C LYS A 107 -6.51 28.88 4.89
N SER A 108 -6.31 28.34 3.69
CA SER A 108 -6.81 27.02 3.27
C SER A 108 -5.71 26.00 2.99
N ALA A 109 -4.52 26.47 2.61
CA ALA A 109 -3.37 25.65 2.29
C ALA A 109 -2.31 25.72 3.41
N SER A 110 -1.60 24.62 3.62
CA SER A 110 -0.37 24.60 4.40
C SER A 110 0.81 25.09 3.55
N GLY A 111 1.88 25.58 4.19
CA GLY A 111 3.11 25.97 3.51
C GLY A 111 3.70 27.27 4.06
N TYR A 112 4.70 27.79 3.35
CA TYR A 112 5.34 29.05 3.70
C TYR A 112 5.85 29.78 2.46
N VAL A 113 6.09 31.09 2.63
CA VAL A 113 6.69 31.98 1.63
C VAL A 113 8.12 32.26 2.04
N ASP A 114 9.06 32.12 1.10
CA ASP A 114 10.48 32.40 1.36
C ASP A 114 10.75 33.92 1.40
N ASN A 115 10.14 34.67 0.48
CA ASN A 115 10.30 36.13 0.33
C ASN A 115 8.96 36.89 0.46
N PRO A 116 8.47 37.13 1.68
CA PRO A 116 7.17 37.79 1.88
C PRO A 116 7.14 39.28 1.49
N ASN A 117 8.30 39.94 1.44
CA ASN A 117 8.41 41.39 1.19
C ASN A 117 8.66 41.75 -0.28
N ASP A 118 8.87 40.77 -1.15
CA ASP A 118 9.13 41.04 -2.56
C ASP A 118 7.83 41.33 -3.33
N TYR A 119 7.98 42.03 -4.46
CA TYR A 119 6.89 42.38 -5.39
C TYR A 119 6.96 41.59 -6.71
N SER A 120 7.97 40.74 -6.88
CA SER A 120 8.14 39.88 -8.06
C SER A 120 8.87 38.58 -7.69
N ASN A 121 8.62 37.49 -8.42
CA ASN A 121 9.20 36.16 -8.18
C ASN A 121 8.99 35.61 -6.76
N CYS A 122 7.75 35.58 -6.28
CA CYS A 122 7.41 35.00 -4.97
C CYS A 122 7.66 33.49 -4.97
N GLY A 123 8.62 33.02 -4.17
CA GLY A 123 8.86 31.60 -3.96
C GLY A 123 7.90 31.02 -2.92
N VAL A 124 7.02 30.12 -3.36
CA VAL A 124 6.03 29.46 -2.49
C VAL A 124 6.36 27.99 -2.31
N CYS A 125 6.50 27.56 -1.06
CA CYS A 125 6.63 26.16 -0.68
C CYS A 125 5.27 25.64 -0.20
N PRO A 126 4.69 24.61 -0.85
CA PRO A 126 3.34 24.11 -0.53
C PRO A 126 3.27 23.25 0.74
N TYR A 127 4.41 22.97 1.38
CA TYR A 127 4.48 22.11 2.58
C TYR A 127 5.40 22.74 3.61
N SER A 128 4.92 22.86 4.86
CA SER A 128 5.76 23.30 5.98
C SER A 128 6.30 22.11 6.76
N PHE A 129 5.48 21.07 6.91
CA PHE A 129 5.86 19.81 7.55
C PHE A 129 5.60 18.61 6.65
N GLY A 130 6.35 17.53 6.86
CA GLY A 130 6.13 16.27 6.14
C GLY A 130 4.72 15.71 6.35
N ASP A 131 4.07 16.03 7.47
CA ASP A 131 2.68 15.68 7.74
C ASP A 131 1.69 16.33 6.76
N ASP A 132 2.01 17.50 6.19
CA ASP A 132 1.16 18.15 5.18
C ASP A 132 1.22 17.40 3.85
N TYR A 133 2.40 16.90 3.48
CA TYR A 133 2.54 16.01 2.33
C TYR A 133 1.77 14.69 2.54
N LEU A 134 1.86 14.10 3.75
CA LEU A 134 1.16 12.86 4.08
C LEU A 134 -0.37 12.99 3.92
N LYS A 135 -0.96 14.13 4.29
CA LYS A 135 -2.40 14.39 4.11
C LYS A 135 -2.83 14.34 2.64
N THR A 136 -2.02 14.87 1.73
CA THR A 136 -2.31 14.88 0.27
C THR A 136 -2.41 13.48 -0.32
N VAL A 137 -1.62 12.54 0.23
CA VAL A 137 -1.62 11.13 -0.19
C VAL A 137 -2.57 10.25 0.66
N GLY A 138 -3.35 10.86 1.56
CA GLY A 138 -4.32 10.17 2.40
C GLY A 138 -3.70 9.30 3.50
N MET A 139 -2.46 9.60 3.89
CA MET A 139 -1.71 8.88 4.92
C MET A 139 -1.61 9.73 6.19
N SER A 140 -1.63 9.09 7.36
CA SER A 140 -1.51 9.78 8.64
C SER A 140 -0.71 8.96 9.64
N TYR A 141 0.14 9.63 10.43
CA TYR A 141 0.90 9.02 11.51
C TYR A 141 -0.02 8.31 12.55
N SER A 142 -1.25 8.80 12.73
CA SER A 142 -2.21 8.21 13.67
C SER A 142 -2.60 6.76 13.31
N HIS A 143 -2.50 6.38 12.04
CA HIS A 143 -2.92 5.07 11.54
C HIS A 143 -1.94 3.93 11.84
N ARG A 144 -0.76 4.22 12.39
CA ARG A 144 0.27 3.21 12.71
C ARG A 144 -0.24 2.01 13.50
N TRP A 145 -1.04 2.21 14.54
CA TRP A 145 -1.53 1.14 15.40
C TRP A 145 -2.61 0.29 14.73
N ARG A 146 -3.50 0.93 13.94
CA ARG A 146 -4.48 0.26 13.08
C ARG A 146 -3.75 -0.67 12.08
N ASN A 147 -2.69 -0.17 11.47
CA ASN A 147 -1.93 -0.90 10.47
C ASN A 147 -1.19 -2.11 11.06
N ILE A 148 -0.65 -2.01 12.28
CA ILE A 148 -0.11 -3.18 13.01
C ILE A 148 -1.22 -4.22 13.21
N GLY A 149 -2.41 -3.79 13.62
CA GLY A 149 -3.56 -4.67 13.79
C GLY A 149 -3.90 -5.45 12.52
N PHE A 150 -3.91 -4.79 11.36
CA PHE A 150 -4.10 -5.47 10.08
C PHE A 150 -3.03 -6.51 9.79
N PHE A 151 -1.74 -6.20 10.01
CA PHE A 151 -0.67 -7.19 9.84
C PHE A 151 -0.86 -8.43 10.72
N CYS A 152 -1.21 -8.24 12.00
CA CYS A 152 -1.50 -9.36 12.89
C CYS A 152 -2.66 -10.20 12.36
N ALA A 153 -3.74 -9.58 11.88
CA ALA A 153 -4.87 -10.29 11.28
C ALA A 153 -4.47 -11.10 10.04
N TYR A 154 -3.66 -10.52 9.13
CA TYR A 154 -3.15 -11.24 7.96
C TYR A 154 -2.26 -12.43 8.34
N ILE A 155 -1.39 -12.28 9.35
CA ILE A 155 -0.53 -13.38 9.83
C ILE A 155 -1.39 -14.52 10.37
N ILE A 156 -2.36 -14.22 11.24
CA ILE A 156 -3.27 -15.22 11.81
C ILE A 156 -4.07 -15.93 10.70
N PHE A 157 -4.61 -15.15 9.75
CA PHE A 157 -5.32 -15.69 8.60
C PHE A 157 -4.44 -16.64 7.76
N ASN A 158 -3.21 -16.22 7.43
CA ASN A 158 -2.27 -17.04 6.67
C ASN A 158 -1.90 -18.34 7.39
N VAL A 159 -1.67 -18.28 8.71
CA VAL A 159 -1.37 -19.48 9.51
C VAL A 159 -2.58 -20.42 9.56
N PHE A 160 -3.79 -19.89 9.77
CA PHE A 160 -5.01 -20.70 9.79
C PHE A 160 -5.30 -21.34 8.43
N ALA A 161 -5.14 -20.59 7.35
CA ALA A 161 -5.30 -21.11 6.00
C ALA A 161 -4.21 -22.15 5.66
N MET A 162 -2.96 -21.95 6.10
CA MET A 162 -1.90 -22.96 5.97
C MET A 162 -2.28 -24.27 6.67
N LEU A 163 -2.75 -24.22 7.93
CA LEU A 163 -3.21 -25.39 8.68
C LEU A 163 -4.39 -26.09 8.00
N THR A 164 -5.35 -25.30 7.51
CA THR A 164 -6.54 -25.81 6.81
C THR A 164 -6.15 -26.52 5.51
N LEU A 165 -5.30 -25.91 4.69
CA LEU A 165 -4.83 -26.46 3.42
C LEU A 165 -4.00 -27.73 3.64
N TYR A 166 -3.12 -27.72 4.65
CA TYR A 166 -2.37 -28.92 5.05
C TYR A 166 -3.33 -30.06 5.42
N TRP A 167 -4.35 -29.78 6.23
CA TRP A 167 -5.33 -30.78 6.62
C TRP A 167 -6.16 -31.30 5.43
N THR A 168 -6.60 -30.43 4.52
CA THR A 168 -7.41 -30.83 3.36
C THR A 168 -6.63 -31.61 2.32
N PHE A 169 -5.37 -31.26 2.05
CA PHE A 169 -4.58 -31.91 0.99
C PHE A 169 -3.78 -33.12 1.47
N ARG A 170 -3.34 -33.14 2.74
CA ARG A 170 -2.52 -34.25 3.27
C ARG A 170 -3.29 -35.23 4.14
N VAL A 171 -4.22 -34.75 4.97
CA VAL A 171 -4.93 -35.60 5.94
C VAL A 171 -6.23 -36.14 5.36
N LYS A 172 -7.06 -35.28 4.77
CA LYS A 172 -8.18 -35.73 3.95
C LYS A 172 -7.63 -36.28 2.64
N ARG A 173 -7.44 -37.59 2.59
CA ARG A 173 -7.33 -38.33 1.34
C ARG A 173 -8.65 -38.13 0.60
N PHE A 174 -8.76 -37.06 -0.19
CA PHE A 174 -9.82 -36.94 -1.19
C PHE A 174 -9.58 -38.09 -2.15
N SER A 175 -10.13 -39.25 -1.82
CA SER A 175 -10.44 -40.29 -2.79
C SER A 175 -11.53 -39.67 -3.66
N PHE A 176 -11.11 -38.82 -4.62
CA PHE A 176 -11.96 -38.51 -5.76
C PHE A 176 -12.20 -39.87 -6.41
N ASP A 177 -13.35 -40.46 -6.08
CA ASP A 177 -13.79 -41.75 -6.58
C ASP A 177 -14.19 -41.55 -8.05
N LEU A 178 -13.17 -41.30 -8.88
CA LEU A 178 -13.23 -41.22 -10.34
C LEU A 178 -13.67 -42.57 -10.95
N LYS A 179 -13.79 -43.61 -10.11
CA LYS A 179 -14.34 -44.91 -10.48
C LYS A 179 -15.85 -44.88 -10.69
N SER A 180 -16.57 -43.86 -10.19
CA SER A 180 -18.02 -43.71 -10.44
C SER A 180 -18.34 -43.05 -11.80
N LEU A 181 -17.36 -42.39 -12.45
CA LEU A 181 -17.53 -41.72 -13.75
C LEU A 181 -17.04 -42.54 -14.95
N LEU A 182 -16.42 -43.70 -14.73
CA LEU A 182 -16.05 -44.62 -15.82
C LEU A 182 -17.23 -45.54 -16.15
N PRO A 183 -17.87 -45.43 -17.33
CA PRO A 183 -18.93 -46.35 -17.71
C PRO A 183 -18.39 -47.78 -17.74
N LYS A 184 -19.11 -48.67 -17.05
CA LYS A 184 -18.83 -50.11 -16.96
C LYS A 184 -18.78 -50.69 -18.38
N LYS A 185 -17.59 -51.03 -18.88
CA LYS A 185 -17.42 -51.70 -20.18
C LYS A 185 -18.18 -53.03 -20.13
N LYS A 186 -19.31 -53.10 -20.82
CA LYS A 186 -20.13 -54.31 -20.99
C LYS A 186 -19.38 -55.24 -21.95
N ASN A 187 -18.69 -56.25 -21.41
CA ASN A 187 -18.20 -57.37 -22.22
C ASN A 187 -19.42 -58.21 -22.61
N ASN A 188 -19.75 -58.24 -23.91
CA ASN A 188 -20.65 -59.22 -24.49
C ASN A 188 -19.78 -60.41 -24.96
N ASN A 189 -20.10 -61.60 -24.44
CA ASN A 189 -19.78 -62.88 -25.05
C ASN A 189 -20.74 -63.15 -26.22
#